data_AF-S8DCI7-F1
#
_entry.id   AF-S8DCI7-F1
#
_cell.length_a   1.000
_cell.length_b   1.000
_cell.length_c   1.000
_cell.angle_alpha   90.00
_cell.angle_beta   90.00
_cell.angle_gamma   90.00
#
_symmetry.space_group_name_H-M   'P 1'
#
loop_
_entity.id
_entity.type
_entity.pdbx_description
1 polymer ?
#
loop_
_entity_poly.entity_id
_entity_poly.type
_entity_poly.pdbx_seq_one_letter_code
_entity_poly.pdbx_strand_id
1 'polypeptide(L)'
;ENCIAYWKKFVAEYYHPRAKKRWCLSLYNSIGHHSLGAFPQASMDSWQCDICGSKSGRGFEATYEVLPRLNEIKFASGIIDELLFLDLPRESRSPSGMMMLEFEKAVQESIYEQLRVVREGRLRIIFTPELKIASWEFCVRSHEELLSCRLVAPQVNQLLQIAQKCQNSISESGVDGVPPQDLQANGALVISAGRQLAKSLELQSLNDLGFSKRYVRCLQIADVVNSMKSLMDFCKEQKKGPIDGLKHFPRYAIG
;
A
#
# COMPACT_ATOMS: atom_id res chain seq x y z
N GLU A 1 1.77 23.91 0.18
CA GLU A 1 2.36 22.56 0.23
C GLU A 1 2.17 21.97 1.62
N ASN A 2 1.79 20.70 1.71
CA ASN A 2 1.58 19.99 2.97
C ASN A 2 2.90 19.37 3.45
N CYS A 3 3.81 20.21 3.98
CA CYS A 3 5.10 19.77 4.50
C CYS A 3 4.97 18.93 5.79
N ILE A 4 6.06 18.31 6.24
CA ILE A 4 6.07 17.50 7.48
C ILE A 4 5.46 18.19 8.71
N ALA A 5 5.58 19.53 8.83
CA ALA A 5 4.99 20.27 9.95
C ALA A 5 3.45 20.23 9.93
N TYR A 6 2.85 20.32 8.75
CA TYR A 6 1.40 20.14 8.56
C TYR A 6 0.98 18.74 9.03
N TRP A 7 1.69 17.70 8.58
CA TRP A 7 1.35 16.33 8.95
C TRP A 7 1.52 16.02 10.43
N LYS A 8 2.52 16.63 11.10
CA LYS A 8 2.65 16.56 12.56
C LYS A 8 1.45 17.17 13.27
N LYS A 9 1.00 18.35 12.82
CA LYS A 9 -0.19 19.01 13.37
C LYS A 9 -1.44 18.16 13.16
N PHE A 10 -1.64 17.65 11.94
CA PHE A 10 -2.76 16.76 11.60
C PHE A 10 -2.78 15.52 12.51
N VAL A 11 -1.66 14.83 12.66
CA VAL A 11 -1.59 13.62 13.51
C VAL A 11 -1.86 13.96 14.98
N ALA A 12 -1.31 15.06 15.50
CA ALA A 12 -1.59 15.50 16.87
C ALA A 12 -3.06 15.91 17.09
N GLU A 13 -3.72 16.42 16.06
CA GLU A 13 -5.11 16.83 16.09
C GLU A 13 -6.09 15.64 16.13
N TYR A 14 -5.80 14.54 15.43
CA TYR A 14 -6.76 13.43 15.32
C TYR A 14 -6.36 12.15 16.06
N TYR A 15 -5.07 11.91 16.30
CA TYR A 15 -4.59 10.66 16.90
C TYR A 15 -4.13 10.84 18.34
N HIS A 16 -4.37 9.84 19.17
CA HIS A 16 -3.83 9.76 20.51
C HIS A 16 -2.30 9.46 20.44
N PRO A 17 -1.45 9.95 21.37
CA PRO A 17 0.00 9.71 21.31
C PRO A 17 0.45 8.25 21.35
N ARG A 18 -0.43 7.33 21.77
CA ARG A 18 -0.21 5.88 21.74
C ARG A 18 -0.95 5.18 20.59
N ALA A 19 -1.40 5.94 19.60
CA ALA A 19 -2.22 5.40 18.54
C ALA A 19 -1.45 4.46 17.64
N LYS A 20 -2.19 3.48 17.11
CA LYS A 20 -1.71 2.54 16.11
C LYS A 20 -2.61 2.57 14.89
N LYS A 21 -2.01 2.53 13.71
CA LYS A 21 -2.69 2.33 12.43
C LYS A 21 -2.26 1.00 11.85
N ARG A 22 -3.19 0.06 11.73
CA ARG A 22 -2.94 -1.34 11.35
C ARG A 22 -3.64 -1.66 10.04
N TRP A 23 -2.96 -2.41 9.19
CA TRP A 23 -3.46 -2.89 7.92
C TRP A 23 -3.28 -4.40 7.84
N CYS A 24 -4.38 -5.12 7.68
CA CYS A 24 -4.36 -6.56 7.48
C CYS A 24 -4.64 -6.88 6.01
N LEU A 25 -3.77 -7.70 5.43
CA LEU A 25 -3.84 -8.19 4.05
C LEU A 25 -4.00 -9.72 4.02
N SER A 26 -4.41 -10.31 5.15
CA SER A 26 -4.54 -11.76 5.30
C SER A 26 -5.65 -12.37 4.43
N LEU A 27 -6.63 -11.57 4.01
CA LEU A 27 -7.74 -12.01 3.17
C LEU A 27 -7.56 -11.65 1.68
N TYR A 28 -6.40 -11.11 1.30
CA TYR A 28 -6.12 -10.83 -0.11
C TYR A 28 -6.04 -12.15 -0.89
N ASN A 29 -7.04 -12.35 -1.74
CA ASN A 29 -7.22 -13.57 -2.54
C ASN A 29 -6.27 -13.67 -3.75
N SER A 30 -5.44 -12.66 -4.02
CA SER A 30 -4.77 -12.52 -5.32
C SER A 30 -3.23 -12.54 -5.31
N ILE A 31 -2.57 -12.82 -4.17
CA ILE A 31 -1.14 -12.49 -4.07
C ILE A 31 -0.32 -13.52 -3.29
N GLY A 32 0.78 -13.96 -3.89
CA GLY A 32 1.78 -14.84 -3.30
C GLY A 32 2.51 -14.20 -2.11
N HIS A 33 3.21 -15.01 -1.32
CA HIS A 33 3.87 -14.59 -0.06
C HIS A 33 4.91 -13.46 -0.21
N HIS A 34 5.35 -13.11 -1.42
CA HIS A 34 6.48 -12.19 -1.66
C HIS A 34 6.13 -10.69 -1.73
N SER A 35 4.85 -10.32 -1.85
CA SER A 35 4.48 -8.92 -2.22
C SER A 35 4.48 -7.91 -1.07
N LEU A 36 4.57 -8.36 0.18
CA LEU A 36 4.80 -7.48 1.34
C LEU A 36 6.27 -7.03 1.45
N GLY A 37 7.18 -7.64 0.68
CA GLY A 37 8.62 -7.42 0.81
C GLY A 37 9.18 -7.99 2.12
N ALA A 38 10.45 -7.70 2.41
CA ALA A 38 11.16 -8.24 3.55
C ALA A 38 10.86 -7.45 4.84
N PHE A 39 9.77 -7.81 5.54
CA PHE A 39 9.59 -7.43 6.94
C PHE A 39 10.40 -8.37 7.86
N PRO A 40 10.87 -7.90 9.02
CA PRO A 40 11.50 -8.76 10.03
C PRO A 40 10.63 -9.96 10.40
N GLN A 41 11.22 -11.16 10.50
CA GLN A 41 10.51 -12.40 10.81
C GLN A 41 9.75 -12.32 12.14
N ALA A 42 10.37 -11.74 13.18
CA ALA A 42 9.73 -11.58 14.49
C ALA A 42 8.44 -10.74 14.44
N SER A 43 8.39 -9.73 13.58
CA SER A 43 7.18 -8.90 13.37
C SER A 43 6.10 -9.69 12.64
N MET A 44 6.48 -10.53 11.68
CA MET A 44 5.54 -11.41 10.98
C MET A 44 4.97 -12.49 11.91
N ASP A 45 5.81 -13.09 12.77
CA ASP A 45 5.39 -14.16 13.68
C ASP A 45 4.47 -13.65 14.81
N SER A 46 4.65 -12.40 15.24
CA SER A 46 3.82 -11.75 16.26
C SER A 46 2.52 -11.15 15.71
N TRP A 47 2.37 -11.07 14.38
CA TRP A 47 1.18 -10.48 13.76
C TRP A 47 -0.07 -11.34 13.97
N GLN A 48 -1.11 -10.72 14.54
CA GLN A 48 -2.46 -11.27 14.60
C GLN A 48 -3.46 -10.17 14.26
N CYS A 49 -4.36 -10.45 13.32
CA CYS A 49 -5.43 -9.51 12.99
C CYS A 49 -6.65 -9.72 13.89
N ASP A 50 -7.05 -8.69 14.63
CA ASP A 50 -8.19 -8.74 15.56
C ASP A 50 -9.57 -8.64 14.90
N ILE A 51 -9.60 -8.47 13.57
CA ILE A 51 -10.84 -8.43 12.77
C ILE A 51 -11.13 -9.79 12.13
N CYS A 52 -10.13 -10.43 11.51
CA CYS A 52 -10.32 -11.72 10.83
C CYS A 52 -9.70 -12.92 11.59
N GLY A 53 -8.98 -12.69 12.69
CA GLY A 53 -8.33 -13.73 13.49
C GLY A 53 -7.07 -14.34 12.87
N SER A 54 -6.71 -13.95 11.64
CA SER A 54 -5.54 -14.51 10.94
C SER A 54 -4.23 -14.18 11.64
N LYS A 55 -3.34 -15.18 11.67
CA LYS A 55 -1.93 -15.10 12.11
C LYS A 55 -0.94 -15.30 10.97
N SER A 56 -1.34 -14.98 9.74
CA SER A 56 -0.54 -15.28 8.55
C SER A 56 0.69 -14.40 8.37
N GLY A 57 1.02 -13.51 9.32
CA GLY A 57 2.07 -12.50 9.14
C GLY A 57 1.76 -11.42 8.09
N ARG A 58 0.57 -11.44 7.47
CA ARG A 58 0.24 -10.57 6.34
C ARG A 58 -0.44 -9.29 6.81
N GLY A 59 0.37 -8.34 7.25
CA GLY A 59 -0.05 -6.99 7.60
C GLY A 59 1.09 -6.13 8.11
N PHE A 60 0.78 -4.88 8.41
CA PHE A 60 1.73 -3.93 8.96
C PHE A 60 1.06 -2.99 9.97
N GLU A 61 1.87 -2.48 10.89
CA GLU A 61 1.47 -1.53 11.92
C GLU A 61 2.34 -0.27 11.82
N ALA A 62 1.70 0.89 11.90
CA ALA A 62 2.37 2.17 12.05
C ALA A 62 1.99 2.80 13.38
N THR A 63 2.99 3.21 14.16
CA THR A 63 2.79 3.93 15.41
C THR A 63 2.62 5.43 15.17
N TYR A 64 2.07 6.12 16.16
CA TYR A 64 1.84 7.56 16.17
C TYR A 64 3.03 8.38 15.63
N GLU A 65 4.26 8.05 16.02
CA GLU A 65 5.47 8.79 15.64
C GLU A 65 5.78 8.72 14.14
N VAL A 66 5.34 7.65 13.48
CA VAL A 66 5.63 7.35 12.07
C VAL A 66 4.55 7.92 11.15
N LEU A 67 3.32 8.09 11.64
CA LEU A 67 2.17 8.56 10.85
C LEU A 67 2.42 9.86 10.06
N PRO A 68 3.07 10.90 10.63
CA PRO A 68 3.29 12.14 9.88
C PRO A 68 4.13 11.92 8.62
N ARG A 69 5.19 11.11 8.74
CA ARG A 69 6.09 10.81 7.62
C ARG A 69 5.44 9.90 6.60
N LEU A 70 4.63 8.92 7.04
CA LEU A 70 3.87 8.07 6.14
C LEU A 70 2.87 8.87 5.31
N ASN A 71 2.14 9.81 5.93
CA ASN A 71 1.21 10.66 5.20
C ASN A 71 1.93 11.55 4.19
N GLU A 72 3.05 12.17 4.58
CA GLU A 72 3.87 12.98 3.67
C GLU A 72 4.35 12.17 2.46
N ILE A 73 4.94 10.99 2.68
CA ILE A 73 5.42 10.11 1.59
C ILE A 73 4.27 9.64 0.71
N LYS A 74 3.13 9.30 1.31
CA LYS A 74 1.94 8.85 0.61
C LYS A 74 1.45 9.92 -0.37
N PHE A 75 1.26 11.17 0.08
CA PHE A 75 0.81 12.25 -0.83
C PHE A 75 1.93 12.69 -1.79
N ALA A 76 3.19 12.69 -1.36
CA ALA A 76 4.32 12.93 -2.25
C ALA A 76 4.50 11.83 -3.33
N SER A 77 3.75 10.72 -3.27
CA SER A 77 3.70 9.69 -4.31
C SER A 77 2.74 9.99 -5.45
N GLY A 78 2.09 11.16 -5.45
CA GLY A 78 1.17 11.58 -6.52
C GLY A 78 -0.30 11.34 -6.20
N ILE A 79 -0.62 10.99 -4.95
CA ILE A 79 -2.01 10.96 -4.49
C ILE A 79 -2.51 12.40 -4.40
N ILE A 80 -3.59 12.67 -5.11
CA ILE A 80 -4.32 13.93 -5.13
C ILE A 80 -5.29 13.97 -3.94
N ASP A 81 -5.99 12.85 -3.70
CA ASP A 81 -7.00 12.76 -2.66
C ASP A 81 -7.16 11.33 -2.13
N GLU A 82 -7.73 11.19 -0.93
CA GLU A 82 -8.12 9.91 -0.36
C GLU A 82 -9.52 9.99 0.25
N LEU A 83 -10.43 9.17 -0.26
CA LEU A 83 -11.81 9.09 0.19
C LEU A 83 -12.04 7.81 0.98
N LEU A 84 -12.92 7.90 1.99
CA LEU A 84 -13.32 6.77 2.82
C LEU A 84 -14.85 6.69 2.84
N PHE A 85 -15.38 5.62 2.23
CA PHE A 85 -16.80 5.33 2.21
C PHE A 85 -17.10 4.26 3.25
N LEU A 86 -18.04 4.57 4.15
CA LEU A 86 -18.33 3.79 5.32
C LEU A 86 -19.81 3.43 5.33
N ASP A 87 -20.13 2.17 5.61
CA ASP A 87 -21.49 1.72 5.88
C ASP A 87 -21.92 2.16 7.31
N LEU A 88 -23.12 1.75 7.75
CA LEU A 88 -23.58 1.98 9.11
C LEU A 88 -22.64 1.28 10.13
N PRO A 89 -22.10 2.02 11.13
CA PRO A 89 -21.22 1.45 12.12
C PRO A 89 -21.98 0.59 13.14
N ARG A 90 -21.30 -0.45 13.63
CA ARG A 90 -21.61 -1.08 14.91
C ARG A 90 -20.79 -0.40 15.99
N GLU A 91 -21.46 0.36 16.86
CA GLU A 91 -20.83 1.02 17.99
C GLU A 91 -20.84 0.12 19.22
N SER A 92 -19.73 0.11 19.96
CA SER A 92 -19.66 -0.42 21.31
C SER A 92 -18.82 0.48 22.19
N ARG A 93 -19.15 0.56 23.48
CA ARG A 93 -18.41 1.34 24.46
C ARG A 93 -17.88 0.43 25.56
N SER A 94 -16.62 0.63 25.88
CA SER A 94 -15.97 -0.07 26.99
C SER A 94 -16.23 0.65 28.32
N PRO A 95 -16.10 -0.05 29.46
CA PRO A 95 -16.20 0.58 30.79
C PRO A 95 -15.18 1.70 31.03
N SER A 96 -14.05 1.72 30.31
CA SER A 96 -13.06 2.80 30.38
C SER A 96 -13.45 4.05 29.59
N GLY A 97 -14.62 4.06 28.94
CA GLY A 97 -15.11 5.16 28.13
C GLY A 97 -14.58 5.18 26.69
N MET A 98 -13.71 4.23 26.30
CA MET A 98 -13.30 4.10 24.90
C MET A 98 -14.47 3.62 24.04
N MET A 99 -14.59 4.20 22.86
CA MET A 99 -15.63 3.90 21.88
C MET A 99 -15.03 3.17 20.69
N MET A 100 -15.59 2.02 20.34
CA MET A 100 -15.22 1.25 19.17
C MET A 100 -16.32 1.34 18.12
N LEU A 101 -15.96 1.78 16.91
CA LEU A 101 -16.79 1.75 15.72
C LEU A 101 -16.27 0.66 14.78
N GLU A 102 -17.14 -0.29 14.43
CA GLU A 102 -16.82 -1.32 13.44
C GLU A 102 -17.72 -1.18 12.22
N PHE A 103 -17.09 -1.10 11.05
CA PHE A 103 -17.71 -1.01 9.74
C PHE A 103 -17.50 -2.33 9.01
N GLU A 104 -18.58 -3.08 8.81
CA GLU A 104 -18.54 -4.38 8.13
C GLU A 104 -18.13 -4.25 6.65
N LYS A 105 -18.46 -3.10 6.05
CA LYS A 105 -18.06 -2.70 4.71
C LYS A 105 -17.48 -1.29 4.75
N ALA A 106 -16.22 -1.18 4.34
CA ALA A 106 -15.52 0.08 4.18
C ALA A 106 -14.74 0.04 2.86
N VAL A 107 -14.81 1.13 2.11
CA VAL A 107 -14.05 1.33 0.89
C VAL A 107 -13.13 2.52 1.06
N GLN A 108 -11.83 2.31 0.87
CA GLN A 108 -10.84 3.38 0.83
C GLN A 108 -10.37 3.57 -0.62
N GLU A 109 -10.51 4.78 -1.13
CA GLU A 109 -10.11 5.13 -2.50
C GLU A 109 -8.93 6.10 -2.47
N SER A 110 -7.81 5.72 -3.06
CA SER A 110 -6.65 6.61 -3.30
C SER A 110 -6.70 7.12 -4.74
N ILE A 111 -6.82 8.43 -4.92
CA ILE A 111 -6.99 9.08 -6.22
C ILE A 111 -5.65 9.64 -6.69
N TYR A 112 -5.18 9.18 -7.84
CA TYR A 112 -4.07 9.75 -8.60
C TYR A 112 -4.63 10.45 -9.85
N GLU A 113 -3.76 11.15 -10.59
CA GLU A 113 -4.17 11.86 -11.79
C GLU A 113 -4.80 10.95 -12.86
N GLN A 114 -4.26 9.74 -13.04
CA GLN A 114 -4.66 8.82 -14.12
C GLN A 114 -5.07 7.42 -13.63
N LEU A 115 -5.00 7.20 -12.32
CA LEU A 115 -5.21 5.92 -11.65
C LEU A 115 -6.03 6.13 -10.37
N ARG A 116 -6.88 5.17 -10.03
CA ARG A 116 -7.51 5.07 -8.71
C ARG A 116 -7.20 3.70 -8.13
N VAL A 117 -6.86 3.66 -6.85
CA VAL A 117 -6.69 2.41 -6.10
C VAL A 117 -7.84 2.30 -5.12
N VAL A 118 -8.73 1.34 -5.34
CA VAL A 118 -9.91 1.11 -4.52
C VAL A 118 -9.66 -0.10 -3.65
N ARG A 119 -9.78 0.04 -2.33
CA ARG A 119 -9.57 -1.04 -1.35
C ARG A 119 -10.86 -1.29 -0.60
N GLU A 120 -11.34 -2.53 -0.63
CA GLU A 120 -12.54 -2.93 0.11
C GLU A 120 -12.16 -3.82 1.29
N GLY A 121 -12.79 -3.59 2.45
CA GLY A 121 -12.60 -4.44 3.62
C GLY A 121 -13.51 -4.09 4.79
N ARG A 122 -13.09 -4.57 5.96
CA ARG A 122 -13.69 -4.23 7.27
C ARG A 122 -12.82 -3.22 7.98
N LEU A 123 -13.40 -2.14 8.48
CA LEU A 123 -12.69 -1.11 9.23
C LEU A 123 -13.13 -1.10 10.69
N ARG A 124 -12.19 -1.09 11.62
CA ARG A 124 -12.45 -0.85 13.04
C ARG A 124 -11.68 0.38 13.49
N ILE A 125 -12.34 1.29 14.19
CA ILE A 125 -11.72 2.47 14.77
C ILE A 125 -12.05 2.51 16.26
N ILE A 126 -11.04 2.70 17.10
CA ILE A 126 -11.21 2.90 18.54
C ILE A 126 -10.84 4.35 18.85
N PHE A 127 -11.76 5.05 19.52
CA PHE A 127 -11.59 6.40 20.00
C PHE A 127 -11.41 6.43 21.51
N THR A 128 -10.59 7.36 21.99
CA THR A 128 -10.53 7.73 23.41
C THR A 128 -11.80 8.50 23.81
N PRO A 129 -12.06 8.69 25.12
CA PRO A 129 -13.17 9.53 25.58
C PRO A 129 -13.15 10.96 25.00
N GLU A 130 -11.96 11.48 24.70
CA GLU A 130 -11.73 12.80 24.08
C GLU A 130 -11.82 12.78 22.55
N LEU A 131 -12.34 11.69 21.96
CA LEU A 131 -12.55 11.51 20.53
C LEU A 131 -11.27 11.54 19.68
N LYS A 132 -10.12 11.21 20.28
CA LYS A 132 -8.87 10.94 19.54
C LYS A 132 -8.85 9.49 19.07
N ILE A 133 -8.35 9.25 17.86
CA ILE A 133 -8.14 7.91 17.33
C ILE A 133 -7.03 7.23 18.13
N ALA A 134 -7.39 6.19 18.88
CA ALA A 134 -6.46 5.31 19.58
C ALA A 134 -6.05 4.10 18.72
N SER A 135 -6.96 3.59 17.90
CA SER A 135 -6.65 2.52 16.95
C SER A 135 -7.42 2.75 15.65
N TRP A 136 -6.77 2.52 14.52
CA TRP A 136 -7.39 2.47 13.20
C TRP A 136 -6.94 1.18 12.53
N GLU A 137 -7.85 0.27 12.23
CA GLU A 137 -7.54 -1.09 11.79
C GLU A 137 -8.35 -1.43 10.55
N PHE A 138 -7.68 -1.59 9.41
CA PHE A 138 -8.35 -1.94 8.16
C PHE A 138 -7.95 -3.35 7.70
N CYS A 139 -8.92 -4.26 7.75
CA CYS A 139 -8.77 -5.62 7.27
C CYS A 139 -9.28 -5.73 5.85
N VAL A 140 -8.35 -5.60 4.91
CA VAL A 140 -8.64 -5.49 3.49
C VAL A 140 -8.87 -6.88 2.90
N ARG A 141 -9.89 -6.99 2.04
CA ARG A 141 -10.30 -8.22 1.36
C ARG A 141 -9.83 -8.23 -0.09
N SER A 142 -9.90 -7.09 -0.76
CA SER A 142 -9.53 -6.93 -2.16
C SER A 142 -9.03 -5.51 -2.42
N HIS A 143 -8.38 -5.34 -3.57
CA HIS A 143 -8.23 -4.02 -4.18
C HIS A 143 -8.38 -4.11 -5.69
N GLU A 144 -8.71 -2.97 -6.28
CA GLU A 144 -8.78 -2.78 -7.72
C GLU A 144 -7.97 -1.54 -8.10
N GLU A 145 -7.32 -1.62 -9.25
CA GLU A 145 -6.60 -0.52 -9.88
C GLU A 145 -7.36 -0.06 -11.12
N LEU A 146 -7.97 1.11 -11.06
CA LEU A 146 -8.82 1.65 -12.11
C LEU A 146 -8.09 2.73 -12.89
N LEU A 147 -7.84 2.49 -14.17
CA LEU A 147 -7.17 3.43 -15.06
C LEU A 147 -8.18 4.26 -15.84
N SER A 148 -7.82 5.52 -16.12
CA SER A 148 -8.64 6.40 -16.94
C SER A 148 -8.77 5.87 -18.37
N CYS A 149 -9.99 5.67 -18.86
CA CYS A 149 -10.23 5.29 -20.27
C CYS A 149 -9.62 6.30 -21.25
N ARG A 150 -9.56 7.59 -20.89
CA ARG A 150 -8.92 8.62 -21.72
C ARG A 150 -7.43 8.35 -21.94
N LEU A 151 -6.77 7.74 -20.96
CA LEU A 151 -5.36 7.38 -21.04
C LEU A 151 -5.15 6.13 -21.88
N VAL A 152 -6.06 5.15 -21.82
CA VAL A 152 -5.87 3.82 -22.42
C VAL A 152 -6.43 3.72 -23.84
N ALA A 153 -7.54 4.42 -24.12
CA ALA A 153 -8.25 4.30 -25.39
C ALA A 153 -7.39 4.62 -26.63
N PRO A 154 -6.54 5.67 -26.66
CA PRO A 154 -5.71 5.95 -27.82
C PRO A 154 -4.77 4.80 -28.20
N GLN A 155 -4.16 4.15 -27.21
CA GLN A 155 -3.19 3.07 -27.37
C GLN A 155 -3.89 1.78 -27.78
N VAL A 156 -5.07 1.51 -27.22
CA VAL A 156 -5.90 0.38 -27.64
C VAL A 156 -6.37 0.56 -29.08
N ASN A 157 -6.80 1.77 -29.47
CA ASN A 157 -7.19 2.08 -30.84
C ASN A 157 -6.02 1.92 -31.82
N GLN A 158 -4.82 2.37 -31.44
CA GLN A 158 -3.61 2.17 -32.24
C GLN A 158 -3.29 0.68 -32.42
N LEU A 159 -3.39 -0.12 -31.35
CA LEU A 159 -3.19 -1.56 -31.42
C LEU A 159 -4.23 -2.24 -32.31
N LEU A 160 -5.50 -1.82 -32.23
CA LEU A 160 -6.59 -2.31 -33.08
C LEU A 160 -6.31 -2.02 -34.56
N GLN A 161 -5.91 -0.79 -34.90
CA GLN A 161 -5.58 -0.39 -36.27
C GLN A 161 -4.41 -1.22 -36.82
N ILE A 162 -3.38 -1.47 -36.01
CA ILE A 162 -2.24 -2.29 -36.40
C ILE A 162 -2.67 -3.75 -36.60
N ALA A 163 -3.50 -4.30 -35.71
CA ALA A 163 -4.02 -5.65 -35.84
C ALA A 163 -4.86 -5.82 -37.12
N GLN A 164 -5.72 -4.86 -37.43
CA GLN A 164 -6.50 -4.83 -38.68
C GLN A 164 -5.59 -4.77 -39.91
N LYS A 165 -4.56 -3.92 -39.91
CA LYS A 165 -3.57 -3.86 -41.00
C LYS A 165 -2.87 -5.21 -41.22
N CYS A 166 -2.47 -5.87 -40.13
CA CYS A 166 -1.85 -7.19 -40.20
C CYS A 166 -2.82 -8.23 -40.77
N GLN A 167 -4.08 -8.23 -40.31
CA GLN A 167 -5.12 -9.15 -40.77
C GLN A 167 -5.44 -8.95 -42.27
N ASN A 168 -5.52 -7.71 -42.73
CA ASN A 168 -5.74 -7.40 -44.14
C ASN A 168 -4.56 -7.90 -44.99
N SER A 169 -3.32 -7.68 -44.56
CA SER A 169 -2.13 -8.18 -45.26
C SER A 169 -2.13 -9.72 -45.41
N ILE A 170 -2.60 -10.43 -44.38
CA ILE A 170 -2.75 -11.90 -44.40
C ILE A 170 -3.89 -12.33 -45.33
N SER A 171 -4.98 -11.57 -45.38
CA SER A 171 -6.15 -11.90 -46.20
C SER A 171 -5.93 -11.59 -47.69
N GLU A 172 -5.17 -10.53 -47.99
CA GLU A 172 -4.88 -10.06 -49.36
C GLU A 172 -3.77 -10.88 -50.05
N SER A 173 -2.94 -11.60 -49.31
CA SER A 173 -1.78 -12.34 -49.85
C SER A 173 -2.12 -13.67 -50.52
N GLY A 174 -3.37 -14.13 -50.47
CA GLY A 174 -3.84 -15.28 -51.27
C GLY A 174 -3.04 -16.58 -51.07
N VAL A 175 -2.86 -17.35 -52.14
CA VAL A 175 -2.19 -18.67 -52.14
C VAL A 175 -0.66 -18.56 -51.99
N ASP A 176 -0.08 -17.41 -52.35
CA ASP A 176 1.37 -17.15 -52.28
C ASP A 176 1.87 -16.80 -50.88
N GLY A 177 0.95 -16.48 -49.95
CA GLY A 177 1.25 -16.16 -48.56
C GLY A 177 1.90 -14.79 -48.36
N VAL A 178 1.96 -14.33 -47.10
CA VAL A 178 2.59 -13.04 -46.76
C VAL A 178 4.11 -13.15 -46.93
N PRO A 179 4.78 -12.22 -47.65
CA PRO A 179 6.22 -12.19 -47.73
C PRO A 179 6.86 -12.16 -46.32
N PRO A 180 7.95 -12.92 -46.07
CA PRO A 180 8.57 -12.99 -44.74
C PRO A 180 8.96 -11.61 -44.17
N GLN A 181 9.35 -10.68 -45.03
CA GLN A 181 9.74 -9.32 -44.66
C GLN A 181 8.54 -8.49 -44.16
N ASP A 182 7.38 -8.63 -44.80
CA ASP A 182 6.14 -7.95 -44.39
C ASP A 182 5.58 -8.56 -43.10
N LEU A 183 5.71 -9.88 -42.94
CA LEU A 183 5.35 -10.56 -41.70
C LEU A 183 6.21 -10.08 -40.52
N GLN A 184 7.52 -9.93 -40.74
CA GLN A 184 8.45 -9.39 -39.74
C GLN A 184 8.13 -7.92 -39.40
N ALA A 185 7.84 -7.09 -40.40
CA ALA A 185 7.47 -5.68 -40.20
C ALA A 185 6.15 -5.54 -39.41
N ASN A 186 5.14 -6.35 -39.75
CA ASN A 186 3.87 -6.42 -39.03
C ASN A 186 4.06 -6.87 -37.58
N GLY A 187 4.88 -7.91 -37.36
CA GLY A 187 5.26 -8.35 -36.00
C GLY A 187 5.92 -7.24 -35.18
N ALA A 188 6.86 -6.49 -35.78
CA ALA A 188 7.51 -5.36 -35.12
C ALA A 188 6.52 -4.25 -34.72
N LEU A 189 5.54 -3.93 -35.57
CA LEU A 189 4.50 -2.95 -35.28
C LEU A 189 3.62 -3.37 -34.10
N VAL A 190 3.18 -4.64 -34.08
CA VAL A 190 2.36 -5.18 -32.98
C VAL A 190 3.13 -5.14 -31.66
N ILE A 191 4.39 -5.58 -31.67
CA ILE A 191 5.25 -5.56 -30.46
C ILE A 191 5.46 -4.14 -29.97
N SER A 192 5.71 -3.19 -30.87
CA SER A 192 5.90 -1.78 -30.52
C SER A 192 4.65 -1.17 -29.88
N ALA A 193 3.48 -1.37 -30.50
CA ALA A 193 2.21 -0.87 -29.97
C ALA A 193 1.84 -1.54 -28.63
N GLY A 194 2.07 -2.85 -28.50
CA GLY A 194 1.90 -3.57 -27.24
C GLY A 194 2.81 -3.02 -26.14
N ARG A 195 4.07 -2.74 -26.45
CA ARG A 195 5.01 -2.12 -25.50
C ARG A 195 4.58 -0.70 -25.11
N GLN A 196 4.09 0.09 -26.04
CA GLN A 196 3.57 1.42 -25.76
C GLN A 196 2.35 1.37 -24.83
N LEU A 197 1.42 0.44 -25.09
CA LEU A 197 0.28 0.19 -24.21
C LEU A 197 0.74 -0.22 -22.81
N ALA A 198 1.62 -1.22 -22.69
CA ALA A 198 2.16 -1.66 -21.41
C ALA A 198 2.81 -0.51 -20.62
N LYS A 199 3.63 0.31 -21.29
CA LYS A 199 4.24 1.50 -20.67
C LYS A 199 3.20 2.52 -20.17
N SER A 200 2.07 2.66 -20.86
CA SER A 200 0.96 3.51 -20.40
C SER A 200 0.21 2.92 -19.20
N LEU A 201 0.23 1.60 -19.01
CA LEU A 201 -0.36 0.95 -17.84
C LEU A 201 0.57 1.00 -16.61
N GLU A 202 1.88 1.02 -16.80
CA GLU A 202 2.91 1.04 -15.73
C GLU A 202 3.18 2.44 -15.11
N LEU A 203 2.32 3.44 -15.35
CA LEU A 203 2.62 4.85 -15.02
C LEU A 203 2.77 5.13 -13.52
N GLN A 204 2.16 4.32 -12.65
CA GLN A 204 2.35 4.42 -11.21
C GLN A 204 3.11 3.21 -10.70
N SER A 205 4.25 3.44 -10.03
CA SER A 205 5.04 2.36 -9.42
C SER A 205 4.41 1.89 -8.11
N LEU A 206 3.21 1.33 -8.21
CA LEU A 206 2.56 0.58 -7.15
C LEU A 206 3.13 -0.83 -7.10
N ASN A 207 3.03 -1.45 -5.93
CA ASN A 207 3.24 -2.89 -5.79
C ASN A 207 1.91 -3.63 -5.99
N ASP A 208 1.95 -4.96 -5.98
CA ASP A 208 0.77 -5.81 -6.13
C ASP A 208 -0.32 -5.58 -5.06
N LEU A 209 -0.05 -4.78 -4.03
CA LEU A 209 -0.96 -4.43 -2.94
C LEU A 209 -1.54 -3.00 -3.10
N GLY A 210 -1.29 -2.36 -4.24
CA GLY A 210 -1.71 -1.00 -4.57
C GLY A 210 -0.95 0.10 -3.81
N PHE A 211 0.13 -0.21 -3.09
CA PHE A 211 0.92 0.76 -2.33
C PHE A 211 2.14 1.22 -3.14
N SER A 212 2.49 2.50 -3.03
CA SER A 212 3.74 2.97 -3.63
C SER A 212 4.94 2.31 -2.95
N LYS A 213 5.99 2.00 -3.71
CA LYS A 213 7.22 1.39 -3.18
C LYS A 213 7.82 2.22 -2.03
N ARG A 214 7.76 3.56 -2.12
CA ARG A 214 8.25 4.46 -1.07
C ARG A 214 7.45 4.32 0.24
N TYR A 215 6.14 4.15 0.15
CA TYR A 215 5.29 3.94 1.32
C TYR A 215 5.65 2.63 2.04
N VAL A 216 5.76 1.53 1.30
CA VAL A 216 6.13 0.22 1.86
C VAL A 216 7.54 0.25 2.48
N ARG A 217 8.51 0.89 1.82
CA ARG A 217 9.85 1.06 2.38
C ARG A 217 9.84 1.85 3.69
N CYS A 218 9.01 2.89 3.80
CA CYS A 218 8.88 3.65 5.04
C CYS A 218 8.34 2.77 6.18
N LEU A 219 7.37 1.90 5.91
CA LEU A 219 6.86 0.94 6.89
C LEU A 219 7.92 -0.06 7.33
N GLN A 220 8.68 -0.63 6.40
CA GLN A 220 9.76 -1.57 6.70
C GLN A 220 10.85 -0.92 7.58
N ILE A 221 11.27 0.31 7.25
CA ILE A 221 12.24 1.05 8.05
C ILE A 221 11.69 1.32 9.45
N ALA A 222 10.44 1.77 9.53
CA ALA A 222 9.78 2.05 10.82
C ALA A 222 9.71 0.80 11.70
N ASP A 223 9.41 -0.36 11.12
CA ASP A 223 9.33 -1.62 11.85
C ASP A 223 10.70 -2.03 12.44
N VAL A 224 11.77 -1.92 11.65
CA VAL A 224 13.14 -2.15 12.13
C VAL A 224 13.50 -1.18 13.25
N VAL A 225 13.23 0.12 13.07
CA VAL A 225 13.51 1.14 14.10
C VAL A 225 12.72 0.86 15.38
N ASN A 226 11.45 0.45 15.26
CA ASN A 226 10.62 0.08 16.41
C ASN A 226 11.17 -1.15 17.15
N SER A 227 11.67 -2.16 16.44
CA SER A 227 12.32 -3.32 17.07
C SER A 227 13.60 -2.96 17.84
N MET A 228 14.23 -1.84 17.50
CA MET A 228 15.44 -1.34 18.15
C MET A 228 15.14 -0.41 19.34
N LYS A 229 13.88 -0.22 19.73
CA LYS A 229 13.49 0.74 20.77
C LYS A 229 14.22 0.52 22.10
N SER A 230 14.22 -0.71 22.61
CA SER A 230 14.91 -1.06 23.86
C SER A 230 16.42 -0.81 23.79
N LEU A 231 17.04 -1.05 22.63
CA LEU A 231 18.44 -0.75 22.39
C LEU A 231 18.69 0.77 22.39
N MET A 232 17.81 1.56 21.75
CA MET A 232 17.92 3.02 21.75
C MET A 232 17.77 3.60 23.16
N ASP A 233 16.82 3.07 23.94
CA ASP A 233 16.62 3.46 25.34
C ASP A 233 17.86 3.12 26.18
N PHE A 234 18.41 1.90 26.05
CA PHE A 234 19.67 1.50 26.69
C PHE A 234 20.85 2.41 26.31
N CYS A 235 21.04 2.69 25.02
CA CYS A 235 22.11 3.59 24.56
C CYS A 235 22.00 4.96 25.22
N LYS A 236 20.77 5.50 25.31
CA LYS A 236 20.49 6.79 25.92
C LYS A 236 20.77 6.78 27.43
N GLU A 237 20.28 5.78 28.14
CA GLU A 237 20.46 5.63 29.59
C GLU A 237 21.93 5.44 29.97
N GLN A 238 22.64 4.59 29.24
CA GLN A 238 24.05 4.28 29.47
C GLN A 238 25.00 5.30 28.83
N LYS A 239 24.48 6.31 28.13
CA LYS A 239 25.25 7.31 27.36
C LYS A 239 26.27 6.66 26.42
N LYS A 240 25.91 5.53 25.81
CA LYS A 240 26.77 4.79 24.88
C LYS A 240 26.43 5.16 23.43
N GLY A 241 27.46 5.21 22.59
CA GLY A 241 27.26 5.33 21.15
C GLY A 241 26.55 4.10 20.57
N PRO A 242 25.92 4.18 19.39
CA PRO A 242 25.12 3.09 18.84
C PRO A 242 25.86 1.75 18.70
N ILE A 243 27.12 1.79 18.26
CA ILE A 243 27.96 0.59 18.09
C ILE A 243 28.27 -0.05 19.45
N ASP A 244 28.68 0.75 20.43
CA ASP A 244 29.01 0.25 21.77
C ASP A 244 27.76 -0.21 22.51
N GLY A 245 26.63 0.46 22.30
CA GLY A 245 25.33 0.03 22.78
C GLY A 245 24.99 -1.37 22.27
N LEU A 246 25.06 -1.58 20.95
CA LEU A 246 24.75 -2.87 20.33
C LEU A 246 25.64 -4.01 20.85
N LYS A 247 26.93 -3.74 21.10
CA LYS A 247 27.86 -4.74 21.66
C LYS A 247 27.51 -5.16 23.08
N HIS A 248 26.96 -4.26 23.89
CA HIS A 248 26.71 -4.51 25.31
C HIS A 248 25.25 -4.81 25.64
N PHE A 249 24.32 -4.45 24.76
CA PHE A 249 22.88 -4.62 24.97
C PHE A 249 22.46 -6.08 25.21
N PRO A 250 22.96 -7.09 24.47
CA PRO A 250 22.59 -8.49 24.73
C PRO A 250 22.94 -8.96 26.14
N ARG A 251 23.99 -8.40 26.77
CA ARG A 251 24.38 -8.73 28.15
C ARG A 251 23.48 -8.08 29.19
N TYR A 252 22.81 -6.99 28.82
CA TYR A 252 21.86 -6.27 29.66
C TYR A 252 20.45 -6.87 29.56
N ALA A 253 20.04 -7.33 28.39
CA ALA A 253 18.71 -7.91 28.15
C ALA A 253 18.48 -9.31 28.75
N ILE A 254 19.50 -9.93 29.38
CA ILE A 254 19.45 -11.26 30.00
C ILE A 254 19.36 -11.18 31.54
N GLY A 255 19.33 -9.97 32.12
CA GLY A 255 19.06 -9.73 33.56
C GLY A 255 17.64 -9.25 33.79
#